data_AF-A0A9D9TNL5-F1
#
_entry.id   AF-A0A9D9TNL5-F1
#
_cell.length_a   1.000
_cell.length_b   1.000
_cell.length_c   1.000
_cell.angle_alpha   90.00
_cell.angle_beta   90.00
_cell.angle_gamma   90.00
#
_symmetry.space_group_name_H-M   'P 1'
#
loop_
_entity.id
_entity.type
_entity.pdbx_description
1 polymer ?
#
loop_
_entity_poly.entity_id
_entity_poly.type
_entity_poly.pdbx_seq_one_letter_code
_entity_poly.pdbx_strand_id
1 'polypeptide(L)'
;MTTKYCGFLRGINVGNIRINMDDLKQLLEKEGFTGVKTFLQTGNVSFKSEKTAPELKEILEKKLSTRFEYEAYIQILPFTQLNEIISSYPFIKNESEHCYIVFTQKKSTITEL
;
A
#
# COMPACT_ATOMS: atom_id res chain seq x y z
N MET A 1 17.20 11.18 -5.46
CA MET A 1 16.21 11.10 -6.58
C MET A 1 14.89 10.70 -5.98
N THR A 2 13.83 11.44 -6.28
CA THR A 2 12.51 11.18 -5.73
C THR A 2 11.81 10.06 -6.51
N THR A 3 11.40 8.99 -5.80
CA THR A 3 10.66 7.85 -6.36
C THR A 3 9.18 7.98 -6.03
N LYS A 4 8.30 7.60 -6.97
CA LYS A 4 6.86 7.47 -6.73
C LYS A 4 6.56 6.06 -6.22
N TYR A 5 5.87 5.97 -5.09
CA TYR A 5 5.48 4.74 -4.44
C TYR A 5 3.97 4.56 -4.43
N CYS A 6 3.56 3.29 -4.36
CA CYS A 6 2.22 2.87 -3.99
C CYS A 6 2.29 2.17 -2.62
N GLY A 7 1.37 2.50 -1.73
CA GLY A 7 1.16 1.87 -0.44
C GLY A 7 -0.22 1.21 -0.38
N PHE A 8 -0.26 -0.03 0.10
CA PHE A 8 -1.48 -0.83 0.23
C PHE A 8 -1.65 -1.25 1.69
N LEU A 9 -2.60 -0.62 2.38
CA LEU A 9 -2.95 -1.00 3.76
C LEU A 9 -3.83 -2.23 3.77
N ARG A 10 -3.61 -3.10 4.76
CA ARG A 10 -4.47 -4.25 5.02
C ARG A 10 -5.40 -3.97 6.20
N GLY A 11 -6.62 -4.50 6.13
CA GLY A 11 -7.50 -4.60 7.29
C GLY A 11 -8.09 -3.28 7.78
N ILE A 12 -8.12 -2.24 6.93
CA ILE A 12 -8.72 -0.96 7.28
C ILE A 12 -10.15 -0.87 6.75
N ASN A 13 -11.00 -0.09 7.42
CA ASN A 13 -12.42 0.10 7.08
C ASN A 13 -13.22 -1.22 7.01
N VAL A 14 -12.72 -2.25 7.68
CA VAL A 14 -13.38 -3.53 7.93
C VAL A 14 -13.44 -3.75 9.44
N GLY A 15 -14.59 -4.23 9.94
CA GLY A 15 -14.82 -4.37 11.38
C GLY A 15 -14.70 -3.03 12.12
N ASN A 16 -13.84 -2.99 13.15
CA ASN A 16 -13.71 -1.87 14.08
C ASN A 16 -12.66 -0.82 13.67
N ILE A 17 -11.82 -1.12 12.68
CA ILE A 17 -10.77 -0.18 12.23
C ILE A 17 -11.40 0.80 11.24
N ARG A 18 -11.48 2.09 11.59
CA ARG A 18 -12.01 3.15 10.73
C ARG A 18 -10.95 4.23 10.51
N ILE A 19 -10.55 4.39 9.25
CA ILE A 19 -9.56 5.39 8.86
C ILE A 19 -10.18 6.29 7.79
N ASN A 20 -10.28 7.58 8.11
CA ASN A 20 -10.63 8.60 7.14
C ASN A 20 -9.45 8.81 6.17
N MET A 21 -9.71 8.86 4.87
CA MET A 21 -8.69 9.04 3.85
C MET A 21 -8.04 10.44 3.88
N ASP A 22 -8.74 11.46 4.38
CA ASP A 22 -8.15 12.78 4.60
C ASP A 22 -7.15 12.74 5.77
N ASP A 23 -7.45 12.02 6.84
CA ASP A 23 -6.53 11.82 7.96
C ASP A 23 -5.30 11.01 7.53
N LEU A 24 -5.50 9.97 6.73
CA LEU A 24 -4.40 9.19 6.14
C LEU A 24 -3.51 10.07 5.28
N LYS A 25 -4.11 10.88 4.40
CA LYS A 25 -3.37 11.81 3.54
C LYS A 25 -2.55 12.80 4.38
N GLN A 26 -3.17 13.44 5.36
CA GLN A 26 -2.52 14.41 6.24
C GLN A 26 -1.36 13.79 7.03
N LEU A 27 -1.50 12.54 7.49
CA LEU A 27 -0.42 11.83 8.18
C LEU A 27 0.81 11.70 7.26
N LEU A 28 0.61 11.26 6.02
CA LEU A 28 1.71 11.11 5.06
C LEU A 28 2.36 12.45 4.71
N GLU A 29 1.57 13.51 4.54
CA GLU A 29 2.09 14.85 4.26
C GLU A 29 2.91 15.39 5.45
N LYS A 30 2.48 15.13 6.70
CA LYS A 30 3.22 15.52 7.91
C LYS A 30 4.55 14.78 8.07
N GLU A 31 4.67 13.56 7.56
CA GLU A 31 5.94 12.81 7.52
C GLU A 31 6.88 13.29 6.38
N GLY A 32 6.48 14.33 5.63
CA GLY A 32 7.30 14.94 4.58
C GLY A 32 7.17 14.25 3.22
N PHE A 33 6.21 13.34 3.05
CA PHE A 33 5.93 12.76 1.74
C PHE A 33 5.15 13.73 0.88
N THR A 34 5.47 13.76 -0.42
CA THR A 34 4.87 14.73 -1.35
C THR A 34 3.97 14.03 -2.37
N GLY A 35 3.06 14.80 -2.99
CA GLY A 35 2.16 14.27 -4.03
C GLY A 35 1.24 13.16 -3.54
N VAL A 36 0.83 13.22 -2.27
CA VAL A 36 0.01 12.20 -1.62
C VAL A 36 -1.39 12.17 -2.25
N LYS A 37 -1.81 10.98 -2.69
CA LYS A 37 -3.16 10.70 -3.19
C LYS A 37 -3.68 9.41 -2.60
N THR A 38 -4.89 9.42 -2.08
CA THR A 38 -5.62 8.23 -1.62
C THR A 38 -6.62 7.78 -2.68
N PHE A 39 -6.96 6.49 -2.68
CA PHE A 39 -7.88 5.89 -3.65
C PHE A 39 -8.97 5.11 -2.91
N LEU A 40 -10.22 5.50 -3.12
CA LEU A 40 -11.40 4.92 -2.46
C LEU A 40 -11.25 4.90 -0.92
N GLN A 41 -12.13 4.20 -0.21
CA GLN A 41 -11.99 3.96 1.23
C GLN A 41 -11.26 2.65 1.56
N THR A 42 -10.29 2.25 0.71
CA THR A 42 -9.65 0.93 0.80
C THR A 42 -8.23 0.96 1.35
N GLY A 43 -7.69 2.14 1.67
CA GLY A 43 -6.33 2.26 2.22
C GLY A 43 -5.21 2.20 1.21
N ASN A 44 -5.54 2.46 -0.06
CA ASN A 44 -4.59 2.56 -1.14
C ASN A 44 -4.11 4.01 -1.25
N VAL A 45 -2.79 4.20 -1.31
CA VAL A 45 -2.18 5.52 -1.36
C VAL A 45 -1.02 5.55 -2.35
N SER A 46 -0.81 6.68 -3.01
CA SER A 46 0.41 6.95 -3.77
C SER A 46 1.07 8.23 -3.26
N PHE A 47 2.39 8.25 -3.22
CA PHE A 47 3.17 9.38 -2.72
C PHE A 47 4.59 9.34 -3.30
N LYS A 48 5.36 10.40 -3.04
CA LYS A 48 6.74 10.54 -3.48
C LYS A 48 7.68 10.63 -2.27
N SER A 49 8.82 9.95 -2.36
CA SER A 49 9.86 9.97 -1.31
C SER A 49 11.24 9.69 -1.89
N GLU A 50 12.28 10.11 -1.19
CA GLU A 50 13.67 9.74 -1.46
C GLU A 50 14.13 8.52 -0.65
N LYS A 51 13.33 8.09 0.32
CA LYS A 51 13.58 6.90 1.14
C LYS A 51 13.27 5.62 0.37
N THR A 52 13.92 4.53 0.75
CA THR A 52 13.68 3.20 0.17
C THR A 52 12.36 2.59 0.65
N ALA A 53 11.83 1.60 -0.07
CA ALA A 53 10.57 0.96 0.29
C ALA A 53 10.59 0.29 1.70
N PRO A 54 11.68 -0.38 2.14
CA PRO A 54 11.77 -0.90 3.50
C PRO A 54 11.74 0.19 4.58
N GLU A 55 12.49 1.28 4.39
CA GLU A 55 12.47 2.42 5.34
C GLU A 55 11.08 3.05 5.42
N LEU A 56 10.44 3.24 4.27
CA LEU A 56 9.07 3.78 4.20
C LEU A 56 8.07 2.88 4.94
N LYS A 57 8.23 1.55 4.83
CA LYS A 57 7.36 0.59 5.48
C LYS A 57 7.47 0.72 7.00
N GLU A 58 8.68 0.69 7.54
CA GLU A 58 8.92 0.83 8.98
C GLU A 58 8.36 2.15 9.53
N ILE A 59 8.62 3.27 8.82
CA ILE A 59 8.13 4.59 9.22
C ILE A 59 6.60 4.61 9.22
N LEU A 60 5.97 4.16 8.13
CA LEU A 60 4.52 4.24 7.97
C LEU A 60 3.79 3.31 8.93
N GLU A 61 4.24 2.06 9.11
CA GLU A 61 3.61 1.12 10.05
C GLU A 61 3.63 1.69 11.48
N LYS A 62 4.76 2.25 11.92
CA LYS A 62 4.87 2.89 13.24
C LYS A 62 3.93 4.09 13.39
N LYS A 63 3.91 4.99 12.40
CA LYS A 63 3.13 6.23 12.44
C LYS A 63 1.63 5.98 12.35
N LEU A 64 1.23 5.06 11.47
CA LEU A 64 -0.16 4.63 11.32
C LEU A 64 -0.65 3.96 12.60
N SER A 65 0.15 3.06 13.17
CA SER A 65 -0.22 2.34 14.39
C SER A 65 -0.42 3.30 15.57
N THR A 66 0.47 4.29 15.68
CA THR A 66 0.38 5.31 16.74
C THR A 66 -0.80 6.26 16.52
N ARG A 67 -1.07 6.69 15.28
CA ARG A 67 -2.12 7.68 14.98
C ARG A 67 -3.54 7.11 15.06
N PHE A 68 -3.70 5.84 14.70
CA PHE A 68 -5.01 5.20 14.56
C PHE A 68 -5.22 4.05 15.55
N GLU A 69 -4.29 3.87 16.49
CA GLU A 69 -4.39 2.94 17.63
C GLU A 69 -4.72 1.49 17.21
N TYR A 70 -4.02 1.00 16.18
CA TYR A 70 -4.15 -0.37 15.69
C TYR A 70 -2.80 -0.91 15.23
N GLU A 71 -2.70 -2.20 14.95
CA GLU A 71 -1.50 -2.79 14.37
C GLU A 71 -1.52 -2.61 12.84
N ALA A 72 -0.81 -1.58 12.35
CA ALA A 72 -0.79 -1.25 10.94
C ALA A 72 0.18 -2.12 10.14
N TYR A 73 -0.32 -2.67 9.04
CA TYR A 73 0.48 -3.39 8.05
C TYR A 73 0.32 -2.75 6.68
N ILE A 74 1.44 -2.42 6.04
CA ILE A 74 1.47 -1.79 4.72
C ILE A 74 2.43 -2.50 3.77
N GLN A 75 1.98 -2.74 2.54
CA GLN A 75 2.85 -3.13 1.43
C GLN A 75 3.24 -1.90 0.62
N ILE A 76 4.54 -1.70 0.37
CA ILE A 76 5.05 -0.57 -0.40
C ILE A 76 5.79 -1.09 -1.63
N LEU A 77 5.47 -0.51 -2.79
CA LEU A 77 6.11 -0.82 -4.06
C LEU A 77 6.43 0.47 -4.82
N PRO A 78 7.58 0.56 -5.50
CA PRO A 78 7.77 1.57 -6.53
C PRO A 78 6.68 1.46 -7.59
N PHE A 79 6.24 2.60 -8.11
CA PHE A 79 5.21 2.64 -9.15
C PHE A 79 5.61 1.86 -10.41
N THR A 80 6.91 1.85 -10.75
CA THR A 80 7.47 1.07 -11.86
C THR A 80 7.28 -0.42 -11.66
N GLN A 81 7.54 -0.94 -10.46
CA GLN A 81 7.36 -2.35 -10.15
C GLN A 81 5.89 -2.76 -10.23
N LEU A 82 4.96 -1.90 -9.78
CA LEU A 82 3.52 -2.17 -9.92
C LEU A 82 3.11 -2.27 -11.40
N ASN A 83 3.62 -1.39 -12.26
CA ASN A 83 3.36 -1.45 -13.70
C ASN A 83 3.90 -2.73 -14.34
N GLU A 84 5.10 -3.18 -13.94
CA GLU A 84 5.69 -4.43 -14.41
C GLU A 84 4.82 -5.64 -14.03
N ILE A 85 4.33 -5.69 -12.79
CA ILE A 85 3.43 -6.75 -12.32
C ILE A 85 2.14 -6.77 -13.16
N ILE A 86 1.51 -5.61 -13.37
CA ILE A 86 0.28 -5.51 -14.16
C ILE A 86 0.52 -5.93 -15.61
N SER A 87 1.63 -5.50 -16.21
CA SER A 87 1.97 -5.83 -17.60
C SER A 87 2.35 -7.30 -17.79
N SER A 88 2.79 -7.96 -16.73
CA SER A 88 3.16 -9.38 -16.73
C SER A 88 2.01 -10.30 -16.30
N TYR A 89 0.80 -9.77 -16.12
CA TYR A 89 -0.36 -10.56 -15.72
C TYR A 89 -0.66 -11.64 -16.78
N PRO A 90 -0.54 -12.94 -16.45
CA PRO A 90 -0.50 -14.00 -17.45
C PRO A 90 -1.90 -14.46 -17.91
N PHE A 91 -2.95 -14.04 -17.21
CA PHE A 91 -4.31 -14.49 -17.48
C PHE A 91 -5.03 -13.50 -18.39
N ILE A 92 -5.82 -14.03 -19.32
CA ILE A 92 -6.67 -13.22 -20.18
C ILE A 92 -7.83 -12.70 -19.34
N LYS A 93 -8.01 -11.38 -19.31
CA LYS A 93 -9.13 -10.77 -18.62
C LYS A 93 -10.45 -11.24 -19.25
N ASN A 94 -11.33 -11.83 -18.46
CA ASN A 94 -12.69 -12.13 -18.85
C ASN A 94 -13.68 -11.48 -17.86
N GLU A 95 -14.94 -11.34 -18.25
CA GLU A 95 -15.97 -10.66 -17.42
C GLU A 95 -16.55 -11.56 -16.33
N SER A 96 -16.34 -12.87 -16.42
CA SER A 96 -16.83 -13.88 -15.47
C SER A 96 -15.88 -14.14 -14.28
N GLU A 97 -14.64 -13.66 -14.35
CA GLU A 97 -13.59 -13.91 -13.38
C GLU A 97 -13.03 -12.61 -12.82
N HIS A 98 -12.57 -12.70 -11.58
CA HIS A 98 -11.85 -11.61 -10.95
C HIS A 98 -10.35 -11.82 -11.08
N CYS A 99 -9.65 -10.79 -11.55
CA CYS A 99 -8.20 -10.76 -11.57
C CYS A 99 -7.66 -10.31 -10.21
N TYR A 100 -6.82 -11.13 -9.60
CA TYR A 100 -6.16 -10.81 -8.34
C TYR A 100 -4.65 -10.78 -8.48
N ILE A 101 -4.03 -9.86 -7.75
CA ILE A 101 -2.60 -9.87 -7.42
C ILE A 101 -2.53 -9.98 -5.90
N VAL A 102 -1.81 -10.98 -5.41
CA VAL A 102 -1.63 -11.22 -3.98
C VAL A 102 -0.18 -10.92 -3.62
N PHE A 103 0.03 -10.00 -2.68
CA PHE A 103 1.35 -9.67 -2.16
C PHE A 103 1.68 -10.55 -0.96
N THR A 104 2.86 -11.16 -0.96
CA THR A 104 3.36 -11.98 0.16
C THR A 104 4.70 -11.42 0.67
N GLN A 105 4.96 -11.56 1.97
CA GLN A 105 6.21 -11.09 2.57
C GLN A 105 7.33 -12.13 2.56
N LYS A 106 6.97 -13.43 2.50
CA LYS A 106 7.92 -14.54 2.52
C LYS A 106 7.75 -15.37 1.26
N LYS A 107 8.88 -15.71 0.63
CA LYS A 107 8.90 -16.59 -0.53
C LYS A 107 8.36 -17.99 -0.21
N SER A 108 8.55 -18.46 1.03
CA SER A 108 8.02 -19.75 1.50
C SER A 108 6.49 -19.83 1.51
N THR A 109 5.79 -18.69 1.59
CA THR A 109 4.32 -18.62 1.55
C THR A 109 3.76 -18.98 0.17
N ILE A 110 4.58 -18.90 -0.90
CA ILE A 110 4.14 -19.24 -2.25
C ILE A 110 3.90 -20.75 -2.41
N THR A 111 4.57 -21.59 -1.61
CA THR A 111 4.42 -23.05 -1.66
C THR A 111 3.09 -23.57 -1.07
N GLU A 112 2.33 -22.69 -0.40
CA GLU A 112 1.06 -23.02 0.27
C GLU A 112 -0.17 -22.44 -0.46
N LEU A 113 0.04 -21.73 -1.57
CA LEU A 113 -0.99 -21.14 -2.43
C LEU A 113 -1.18 -21.99 -3.69
#